data_AF-A0A5B7IHM5-F1
#
_entry.id   AF-A0A5B7IHM5-F1
#
_cell.length_a   1.000
_cell.length_b   1.000
_cell.length_c   1.000
_cell.angle_alpha   90.00
_cell.angle_beta   90.00
_cell.angle_gamma   90.00
#
_symmetry.space_group_name_H-M   'P 1'
#
loop_
_entity.id
_entity.type
_entity.pdbx_description
1 polymer ?
#
loop_
_entity_poly.entity_id
_entity_poly.type
_entity_poly.pdbx_seq_one_letter_code
_entity_poly.pdbx_strand_id
1 'polypeptide(L)'
;MEEVKAAVGSLGLNLLVNNAGIMEKCSTQTFGVPLGNVEPEMFRNVLETNTIAPLMLIKALLPQLKVAAATGESRAIVVNISSIMASMGTSLNRHGIYAYRSSKVSRSLTPITH
;
A
#
# COMPACT_ATOMS: atom_id res chain seq x y z
N MET A 1 -10.33 -10.93 10.54
CA MET A 1 -11.15 -11.17 9.32
C MET A 1 -12.62 -11.38 9.64
N GLU A 2 -12.95 -12.11 10.71
CA GLU A 2 -14.35 -12.25 11.17
C GLU A 2 -15.03 -10.92 11.49
N GLU A 3 -14.31 -9.96 12.09
CA GLU A 3 -14.85 -8.60 12.33
C GLU A 3 -15.24 -7.87 11.03
N VAL A 4 -14.40 -7.95 10.00
CA VAL A 4 -14.70 -7.35 8.69
C VAL A 4 -15.90 -8.04 8.06
N LYS A 5 -16.00 -9.37 8.19
CA LYS A 5 -17.13 -10.16 7.69
C LYS A 5 -18.43 -9.80 8.39
N ALA A 6 -18.39 -9.60 9.70
CA ALA A 6 -19.53 -9.14 10.48
C ALA A 6 -19.96 -7.72 10.09
N ALA A 7 -18.99 -6.84 9.78
CA ALA A 7 -19.27 -5.46 9.39
C ALA A 7 -19.85 -5.33 7.96
N VAL A 8 -19.37 -6.12 7.00
CA VAL A 8 -19.82 -6.03 5.60
C VAL A 8 -21.01 -6.94 5.27
N GLY A 9 -21.29 -7.94 6.12
CA GLY A 9 -22.43 -8.83 5.97
C GLY A 9 -22.44 -9.61 4.64
N SER A 10 -23.64 -9.79 4.08
CA SER A 10 -23.87 -10.53 2.84
C SER A 10 -23.48 -9.77 1.57
N LEU A 11 -23.30 -8.45 1.65
CA LEU A 11 -22.95 -7.59 0.50
C LEU A 11 -21.47 -7.67 0.13
N GLY A 12 -20.62 -8.17 1.02
CA GLY A 12 -19.18 -8.26 0.80
C GLY A 12 -18.49 -6.90 0.84
N LEU A 13 -17.19 -6.89 0.52
CA LEU A 13 -16.37 -5.68 0.60
C LEU A 13 -16.27 -5.01 -0.78
N ASN A 14 -16.91 -3.86 -0.98
CA ASN A 14 -16.88 -3.16 -2.27
C ASN A 14 -15.64 -2.26 -2.46
N LEU A 15 -15.08 -1.71 -1.38
CA LEU A 15 -13.95 -0.78 -1.45
C LEU A 15 -12.92 -1.10 -0.37
N LEU A 16 -11.68 -1.36 -0.80
CA LEU A 16 -10.52 -1.44 0.08
C LEU A 16 -9.56 -0.29 -0.23
N VAL A 17 -9.32 0.59 0.74
CA VAL A 17 -8.38 1.71 0.61
C VAL A 17 -7.13 1.44 1.44
N ASN A 18 -6.05 1.05 0.79
CA ASN A 18 -4.73 0.90 1.40
C ASN A 18 -4.03 2.26 1.45
N ASN A 19 -4.33 3.04 2.50
CA ASN A 19 -3.76 4.35 2.75
C ASN A 19 -2.54 4.33 3.70
N ALA A 20 -2.41 3.30 4.53
CA ALA A 20 -1.32 3.21 5.50
C ALA A 20 0.05 3.33 4.80
N GLY A 21 0.90 4.20 5.33
CA GLY A 21 2.21 4.42 4.76
C GLY A 21 3.17 5.08 5.74
N ILE A 22 4.39 4.56 5.80
CA ILE A 22 5.50 5.16 6.54
C ILE A 22 6.60 5.57 5.57
N MET A 23 7.43 6.50 6.02
CA MET A 23 8.66 6.92 5.36
C MET A 23 9.76 6.93 6.40
N GLU A 24 10.98 6.61 5.98
CA GLU A 24 12.17 6.67 6.82
C GLU A 24 12.38 8.09 7.33
N LYS A 25 12.74 8.21 8.61
CA LYS A 25 13.06 9.46 9.28
C LYS A 25 14.40 9.28 9.98
N CYS A 26 15.27 10.28 9.95
CA CYS A 26 16.39 10.35 10.86
C CYS A 26 16.41 11.70 11.59
N SER A 27 17.20 11.79 12.66
CA SER A 27 17.32 13.02 13.45
C SER A 27 17.86 14.21 12.66
N THR A 28 18.57 13.96 11.55
CA THR A 28 19.23 15.01 10.76
C THR A 28 18.43 15.50 9.56
N GLN A 29 17.30 14.86 9.22
CA GLN A 29 16.46 15.25 8.09
C GLN A 29 14.96 15.04 8.38
N THR A 30 14.16 16.05 8.05
CA THR A 30 12.68 15.97 8.16
C THR A 30 12.08 14.93 7.20
N PHE A 31 12.75 14.66 6.07
CA PHE A 31 12.30 13.69 5.07
C PHE A 31 13.47 12.86 4.54
N GLY A 32 13.39 11.53 4.71
CA GLY A 32 14.42 10.61 4.23
C GLY A 32 15.61 10.47 5.18
N VAL A 33 16.58 9.67 4.76
CA VAL A 33 17.81 9.35 5.48
C VAL A 33 19.00 9.48 4.53
N PRO A 34 20.09 10.15 4.92
CA PRO A 34 21.32 10.19 4.12
C PRO A 34 21.82 8.78 3.80
N LEU A 35 22.38 8.57 2.60
CA LEU A 35 22.78 7.24 2.13
C LEU A 35 23.73 6.51 3.10
N GLY A 36 24.69 7.23 3.71
CA GLY A 36 25.62 6.67 4.69
C GLY A 36 24.99 6.26 6.03
N ASN A 37 23.73 6.63 6.26
CA ASN A 37 22.97 6.33 7.46
C ASN A 37 21.82 5.37 7.18
N VAL A 38 21.67 4.85 5.95
CA VAL A 38 20.62 3.89 5.61
C VAL A 38 20.97 2.53 6.19
N GLU A 39 20.11 2.03 7.07
CA GLU A 39 20.19 0.68 7.60
C GLU A 39 19.20 -0.25 6.87
N PRO A 40 19.56 -1.52 6.63
CA PRO A 40 18.68 -2.46 5.96
C PRO A 40 17.30 -2.63 6.62
N GLU A 41 17.21 -2.49 7.94
CA GLU A 41 15.95 -2.63 8.68
C GLU A 41 14.96 -1.50 8.38
N MET A 42 15.44 -0.27 8.21
CA MET A 42 14.60 0.87 7.81
C MET A 42 13.94 0.59 6.45
N PHE A 43 14.72 0.07 5.51
CA PHE A 43 14.23 -0.28 4.18
C PHE A 43 13.19 -1.39 4.23
N ARG A 44 13.44 -2.44 5.03
CA ARG A 44 12.50 -3.55 5.23
C ARG A 44 11.20 -3.08 5.85
N ASN A 45 11.24 -2.24 6.88
CA ASN A 45 10.05 -1.75 7.57
C ASN A 45 9.14 -0.94 6.62
N VAL A 46 9.73 -0.11 5.77
CA VAL A 46 8.98 0.68 4.78
C VAL A 46 8.35 -0.22 3.71
N LEU A 47 9.08 -1.22 3.20
CA LEU A 47 8.52 -2.20 2.27
C LEU A 47 7.40 -3.02 2.91
N GLU A 48 7.59 -3.45 4.16
CA GLU A 48 6.62 -4.23 4.91
C GLU A 48 5.30 -3.46 5.01
N THR A 49 5.35 -2.20 5.49
CA THR A 49 4.15 -1.39 5.70
C THR A 49 3.51 -0.91 4.39
N ASN A 50 4.30 -0.45 3.43
CA ASN A 50 3.77 0.23 2.25
C ASN A 50 3.46 -0.73 1.09
N THR A 51 4.00 -1.96 1.11
CA THR A 51 3.91 -2.90 -0.01
C THR A 51 3.36 -4.26 0.44
N ILE A 52 4.03 -4.92 1.39
CA ILE A 52 3.72 -6.30 1.78
C ILE A 52 2.38 -6.34 2.52
N ALA A 53 2.17 -5.47 3.50
CA ALA A 53 0.93 -5.42 4.27
C ALA A 53 -0.31 -5.16 3.39
N PRO A 54 -0.33 -4.17 2.46
CA PRO A 54 -1.42 -4.01 1.50
C PRO A 54 -1.69 -5.28 0.66
N LEU A 55 -0.63 -5.95 0.18
CA LEU A 55 -0.78 -7.18 -0.60
C LEU A 55 -1.38 -8.32 0.22
N MET A 56 -0.90 -8.51 1.46
CA MET A 56 -1.42 -9.52 2.37
C MET A 56 -2.86 -9.23 2.78
N LEU A 57 -3.21 -7.95 2.95
CA LEU A 57 -4.57 -7.54 3.25
C LEU A 57 -5.53 -7.83 2.09
N ILE A 58 -5.12 -7.53 0.85
CA ILE A 58 -5.88 -7.90 -0.35
C ILE A 58 -6.06 -9.42 -0.43
N LYS A 59 -4.99 -10.19 -0.22
CA LYS A 59 -5.05 -11.67 -0.24
C LYS A 59 -6.06 -12.20 0.78
N ALA A 60 -6.04 -11.67 1.99
CA ALA A 60 -6.90 -12.13 3.07
C ALA A 60 -8.37 -11.66 2.92
N LEU A 61 -8.61 -10.51 2.28
CA LEU A 61 -9.97 -9.98 1.98
C LEU A 61 -10.53 -10.43 0.63
N LEU A 62 -9.76 -11.19 -0.16
CA LEU A 62 -10.15 -11.68 -1.47
C LEU A 62 -11.53 -12.38 -1.50
N PRO A 63 -11.91 -13.22 -0.52
CA PRO A 63 -13.24 -13.83 -0.51
C PRO A 63 -14.37 -12.80 -0.45
N GLN A 64 -14.21 -11.74 0.35
CA GLN A 64 -15.24 -10.70 0.50
C GLN A 64 -15.30 -9.76 -0.69
N LEU A 65 -14.14 -9.47 -1.30
CA LEU A 65 -14.06 -8.73 -2.57
C LEU A 65 -14.77 -9.49 -3.70
N LYS A 66 -14.65 -10.82 -3.73
CA LYS A 66 -15.36 -11.67 -4.71
C LYS A 66 -16.87 -11.69 -4.49
N VAL A 67 -17.34 -11.76 -3.23
CA VAL A 67 -18.76 -11.67 -2.90
C VAL A 67 -19.34 -10.35 -3.41
N ALA A 68 -18.69 -9.23 -3.12
CA ALA A 68 -19.09 -7.92 -3.61
C ALA A 68 -19.11 -7.82 -5.15
N ALA A 69 -18.12 -8.41 -5.83
CA ALA A 69 -18.09 -8.42 -7.29
C ALA A 69 -19.21 -9.27 -7.92
N ALA A 70 -19.67 -10.31 -7.23
CA ALA A 70 -20.68 -11.24 -7.74
C ALA A 70 -22.13 -10.72 -7.57
N THR A 71 -22.38 -9.80 -6.64
CA THR A 71 -23.73 -9.25 -6.41
C THR A 71 -24.17 -8.27 -7.50
N GLY A 72 -23.31 -7.93 -8.47
CA GLY A 72 -23.67 -7.17 -9.68
C GLY A 72 -23.97 -5.68 -9.47
N GLU A 73 -24.33 -5.26 -8.25
CA GLU A 73 -24.69 -3.89 -7.90
C GLU A 73 -23.48 -2.99 -7.58
N SER A 74 -22.30 -3.57 -7.30
CA SER A 74 -21.11 -2.80 -6.93
C SER A 74 -19.82 -3.54 -7.26
N ARG A 75 -19.02 -3.00 -8.19
CA ARG A 75 -17.67 -3.52 -8.48
C ARG A 75 -16.80 -3.44 -7.23
N ALA A 76 -16.09 -4.52 -6.91
CA ALA A 76 -15.07 -4.50 -5.88
C ALA A 76 -13.83 -3.74 -6.38
N ILE A 77 -13.42 -2.70 -5.65
CA ILE A 77 -12.33 -1.80 -6.01
C ILE A 77 -11.28 -1.83 -4.89
N VAL A 78 -10.02 -2.00 -5.28
CA VAL A 78 -8.87 -1.85 -4.38
C VAL A 78 -8.09 -0.60 -4.78
N VAL A 79 -8.01 0.36 -3.87
CA VAL A 79 -7.26 1.60 -4.04
C VAL A 79 -6.02 1.55 -3.16
N ASN A 80 -4.84 1.48 -3.79
CA ASN A 80 -3.57 1.59 -3.07
C ASN A 80 -3.05 3.02 -3.23
N ILE A 81 -3.01 3.79 -2.13
CA ILE A 81 -2.58 5.19 -2.15
C ILE A 81 -1.06 5.25 -2.30
N SER A 82 -0.61 5.76 -3.45
CA SER A 82 0.80 6.05 -3.69
C SER A 82 1.15 7.50 -3.33
N SER A 83 2.42 7.89 -3.46
CA SER A 83 2.88 9.26 -3.24
C SER A 83 3.56 9.80 -4.49
N ILE A 84 3.34 11.09 -4.78
CA ILE A 84 3.99 11.83 -5.88
C ILE A 84 5.52 11.70 -5.78
N MET A 85 6.05 11.67 -4.56
CA MET A 85 7.48 11.55 -4.29
C MET A 85 8.12 10.25 -4.79
N ALA A 86 7.29 9.26 -5.14
CA ALA A 86 7.69 7.97 -5.71
C ALA A 86 7.91 8.00 -7.23
N SER A 87 7.38 9.00 -7.94
CA SER A 87 7.56 9.09 -9.38
C SER A 87 9.02 9.40 -9.72
N MET A 88 9.63 8.53 -10.54
CA MET A 88 11.01 8.73 -11.03
C MET A 88 11.15 9.97 -11.92
N GLY A 89 10.03 10.49 -12.46
CA GLY A 89 10.02 11.70 -13.30
C GLY A 89 9.87 13.00 -12.52
N THR A 90 9.46 12.97 -11.24
CA THR A 90 9.39 14.17 -10.42
C THR A 90 10.72 14.44 -9.72
N SER A 91 11.46 15.40 -10.27
CA SER A 91 12.66 16.02 -9.71
C SER A 91 12.34 16.88 -8.49
N LEU A 92 11.69 16.32 -7.47
CA LEU A 92 11.84 16.84 -6.12
C LEU A 92 13.29 16.49 -5.75
N ASN A 93 14.18 17.49 -5.76
CA ASN A 93 15.60 17.46 -5.36
C ASN A 93 15.78 17.03 -3.88
N ARG A 94 15.17 15.91 -3.49
CA ARG A 94 15.19 15.32 -2.16
C ARG A 94 15.91 13.98 -2.28
N HIS A 95 17.21 14.02 -2.00
CA HIS A 95 18.04 12.85 -1.78
C HIS A 95 17.62 12.18 -0.46
N GLY A 96 17.77 10.86 -0.33
CA GLY A 96 17.53 10.15 0.94
C GLY A 96 16.20 9.43 1.13
N ILE A 97 15.27 9.46 0.17
CA ILE A 97 13.94 8.81 0.28
C ILE A 97 13.85 7.48 -0.48
N TYR A 98 14.89 6.64 -0.38
CA TYR A 98 15.08 5.46 -1.24
C TYR A 98 14.02 4.38 -0.99
N ALA A 99 13.79 3.96 0.25
CA ALA A 99 12.80 2.91 0.53
C ALA A 99 11.37 3.35 0.23
N TYR A 100 11.07 4.61 0.57
CA TYR A 100 9.76 5.18 0.33
C TYR A 100 9.45 5.24 -1.18
N ARG A 101 10.41 5.69 -2.00
CA ARG A 101 10.29 5.67 -3.46
C ARG A 101 10.08 4.25 -3.99
N SER A 102 10.94 3.31 -3.61
CA SER A 102 10.85 1.92 -4.07
C SER A 102 9.52 1.26 -3.70
N SER A 103 9.04 1.47 -2.46
CA SER A 103 7.77 0.90 -1.99
C SER A 103 6.53 1.45 -2.74
N LYS A 104 6.61 2.70 -3.18
CA LYS A 104 5.49 3.40 -3.83
C LYS A 104 5.51 3.28 -5.37
N VAL A 105 6.64 2.87 -5.96
CA VAL A 105 6.78 2.44 -7.38
C VAL A 105 6.37 0.98 -7.59
N SER A 106 6.61 0.09 -6.62
CA SER A 106 6.33 -1.36 -6.69
C SER A 106 4.83 -1.75 -6.72
N ARG A 107 3.93 -0.80 -6.96
CA ARG A 107 2.49 -0.98 -6.79
C ARG A 107 1.85 -1.60 -8.04
N SER A 108 1.76 -2.92 -8.07
CA SER A 108 1.01 -3.67 -9.10
C SER A 108 -0.50 -3.41 -8.97
N LEU A 109 -1.14 -3.07 -10.10
CA LEU A 109 -2.60 -2.97 -10.23
C LEU A 109 -3.09 -4.32 -10.74
N THR A 110 -3.46 -5.25 -9.85
CA THR A 110 -3.98 -6.55 -10.27
C THR A 110 -5.49 -6.43 -10.54
N PRO A 111 -5.97 -6.62 -11.79
CA PRO A 111 -7.39 -6.75 -12.04
C PRO A 111 -7.85 -8.05 -11.38
N ILE A 112 -8.85 -7.96 -10.51
CA ILE A 112 -9.54 -9.16 -10.01
C ILE A 112 -10.54 -9.56 -11.11
N THR A 113 -10.06 -10.22 -12.16
CA THR A 113 -10.91 -10.79 -13.21
C THR A 113 -10.60 -12.28 -13.36
N HIS A 114 -11.66 -13.07 -13.14
CA HIS A 114 -11.88 -14.51 -13.35
C HIS A 114 -10.73 -15.49 -13.09
#